data_AF-A0AAU7MF39-F1
#
_entry.id   AF-A0AAU7MF39-F1
#
_cell.length_a   1.000
_cell.length_b   1.000
_cell.length_c   1.000
_cell.angle_alpha   90.00
_cell.angle_beta   90.00
_cell.angle_gamma   90.00
#
_symmetry.space_group_name_H-M   'P 1'
#
loop_
_entity.id
_entity.type
_entity.pdbx_description
1 polymer ?
#
loop_
_entity_poly.entity_id
_entity_poly.type
_entity_poly.pdbx_seq_one_letter_code
_entity_poly.pdbx_strand_id
1 'polypeptide(L)'
;MHNGVQAQVPVLYVADADAARRFYALFGYSELRTGGDGESRWSYLQCRELTLLLAAVKPRLVTVELPLLIYLYVDDIEATIARLTAAGHAVERAGYPEHAPGGECRTTDPDGNVVLFGQRRAVPEQARVAPDGAEARFSLIRQAAEAVSQRGGAPAHCQIGSPRGETCPEPAEVKLADSWGDTVWGCMAHADEALLNARGAFLAAEDGQGLAQFLAARHPRPEPTLS
;
A
#
# COMPACT_ATOMS: atom_id res chain seq x y z
N MET A 1 -4.52 34.93 -16.09
CA MET A 1 -4.12 34.82 -14.67
C MET A 1 -4.45 33.40 -14.22
N HIS A 2 -3.45 32.61 -13.82
CA HIS A 2 -3.70 31.23 -13.38
C HIS A 2 -4.22 31.28 -11.94
N ASN A 3 -5.54 31.24 -11.76
CA ASN A 3 -6.21 31.42 -10.46
C ASN A 3 -6.69 30.09 -9.86
N GLY A 4 -5.84 29.06 -9.93
CA GLY A 4 -6.16 27.69 -9.53
C GLY A 4 -4.94 26.93 -8.99
N VAL A 5 -5.14 25.66 -8.61
CA VAL A 5 -4.09 24.78 -8.08
C VAL A 5 -2.90 24.72 -9.04
N GLN A 6 -1.69 24.98 -8.53
CA GLN A 6 -0.46 25.02 -9.33
C GLN A 6 0.43 23.79 -9.13
N ALA A 7 0.24 23.05 -8.04
CA ALA A 7 1.01 21.85 -7.73
C ALA A 7 0.23 20.92 -6.81
N GLN A 8 0.58 19.63 -6.85
CA GLN A 8 0.20 18.62 -5.88
C GLN A 8 1.46 18.03 -5.27
N VAL A 9 1.42 17.72 -3.97
CA VAL A 9 2.57 17.17 -3.25
C VAL A 9 2.11 15.93 -2.48
N PRO A 10 2.68 14.75 -2.76
CA PRO A 10 2.49 13.58 -1.90
C PRO A 10 3.06 13.87 -0.51
N VAL A 11 2.30 13.53 0.52
CA VAL A 11 2.70 13.70 1.92
C VAL A 11 2.84 12.33 2.56
N LEU A 12 4.04 12.02 3.07
CA LEU A 12 4.34 10.77 3.77
C LEU A 12 4.46 11.06 5.25
N TYR A 13 3.59 10.44 6.05
CA TYR A 13 3.70 10.47 7.50
C TYR A 13 4.71 9.42 7.96
N VAL A 14 5.78 9.88 8.59
CA VAL A 14 6.92 9.04 8.95
C VAL A 14 7.22 9.06 10.45
N ALA A 15 7.85 8.00 10.96
CA ALA A 15 8.27 7.90 12.36
C ALA A 15 9.46 8.84 12.65
N ASP A 16 10.41 8.88 11.71
CA ASP A 16 11.63 9.69 11.80
C ASP A 16 11.89 10.37 10.45
N ALA A 17 11.71 11.70 10.42
CA ALA A 17 11.91 12.51 9.22
C ALA A 17 13.35 12.46 8.69
N ASP A 18 14.35 12.33 9.57
CA ASP A 18 15.76 12.27 9.18
C ASP A 18 16.12 10.91 8.58
N ALA A 19 15.59 9.82 9.13
CA ALA A 19 15.74 8.48 8.57
C ALA A 19 15.07 8.38 7.19
N ALA A 20 13.82 8.83 7.08
CA ALA A 20 13.09 8.86 5.83
C ALA A 20 13.80 9.74 4.77
N ARG A 21 14.29 10.93 5.15
CA ARG A 21 15.05 11.81 4.25
C ARG A 21 16.29 11.12 3.68
N ARG A 22 17.07 10.42 4.51
CA ARG A 22 18.25 9.66 4.03
C ARG A 22 17.86 8.56 3.04
N PHE A 23 16.76 7.87 3.29
CA PHE A 23 16.25 6.85 2.38
C PHE A 23 15.82 7.44 1.04
N TYR A 24 14.95 8.47 1.03
CA TYR A 24 14.46 9.08 -0.21
C TYR A 24 15.57 9.79 -1.01
N ALA A 25 16.67 10.19 -0.36
CA ALA A 25 17.85 10.69 -1.05
C ALA A 25 18.52 9.63 -1.97
N LEU A 26 18.34 8.33 -1.71
CA LEU A 26 18.82 7.26 -2.59
C LEU A 26 18.11 7.24 -3.96
N PHE A 27 16.89 7.81 -4.02
CA PHE A 27 16.14 8.06 -5.25
C PHE A 27 16.49 9.41 -5.90
N GLY A 28 17.47 10.15 -5.36
CA GLY A 28 17.93 11.43 -5.90
C GLY A 28 17.22 12.67 -5.35
N TYR A 29 16.34 12.51 -4.35
CA TYR A 29 15.73 13.65 -3.68
C TYR A 29 16.75 14.39 -2.79
N SER A 30 16.66 15.71 -2.76
CA SER A 30 17.40 16.59 -1.84
C SER A 30 16.43 17.41 -0.99
N GLU A 31 16.80 17.71 0.25
CA GLU A 31 16.01 18.59 1.11
C GLU A 31 16.07 20.03 0.61
N LEU A 32 14.89 20.60 0.33
CA LEU A 32 14.74 21.99 -0.10
C LEU A 32 14.45 22.89 1.10
N ARG A 33 13.53 22.45 1.97
CA ARG A 33 13.12 23.18 3.18
C ARG A 33 12.78 22.19 4.27
N THR A 34 12.99 22.60 5.51
CA THR A 34 12.65 21.81 6.69
C THR A 34 12.09 22.74 7.75
N GLY A 35 11.33 22.19 8.69
CA GLY A 35 10.77 22.95 9.78
C GLY A 35 10.11 22.06 10.82
N GLY A 36 9.58 22.71 11.85
CA GLY A 36 8.98 22.06 13.01
C GLY A 36 9.77 22.32 14.28
N ASP A 37 9.16 21.96 15.39
CA ASP A 37 9.61 22.17 16.75
C ASP A 37 9.48 20.86 17.54
N GLY A 38 10.51 20.51 18.33
CA GLY A 38 10.47 19.38 19.27
C GLY A 38 9.80 18.10 18.75
N GLU A 39 8.50 17.99 19.03
CA GLU A 39 7.61 16.86 18.76
C GLU A 39 7.06 16.81 17.32
N SER A 40 7.15 17.88 16.53
CA SER A 40 6.73 17.92 15.13
C SER A 40 7.88 18.29 14.22
N ARG A 41 8.03 17.60 13.10
CA ARG A 41 9.04 17.90 12.07
C ARG A 41 8.48 17.65 10.69
N TRP A 42 8.90 18.44 9.72
CA TRP A 42 8.63 18.18 8.32
C TRP A 42 9.83 18.52 7.45
N SER A 43 9.99 17.79 6.35
CA SER A 43 11.04 18.00 5.36
C SER A 43 10.43 17.96 3.96
N TYR A 44 10.61 19.06 3.23
CA TYR A 44 10.16 19.23 1.86
C TYR A 44 11.30 18.87 0.93
N LEU A 45 11.19 17.74 0.24
CA LEU A 45 12.20 17.21 -0.65
C LEU A 45 11.88 17.51 -2.11
N GLN A 46 12.92 17.62 -2.93
CA GLN A 46 12.83 17.86 -4.36
C GLN A 46 13.80 16.99 -5.15
N CYS A 47 13.34 16.44 -6.26
CA CYS A 47 14.14 15.84 -7.31
C CYS A 47 13.67 16.39 -8.66
N ARG A 48 14.44 17.31 -9.26
CA ARG A 48 14.01 18.11 -10.43
C ARG A 48 12.68 18.82 -10.13
N GLU A 49 11.62 18.57 -10.90
CA GLU A 49 10.29 19.14 -10.66
C GLU A 49 9.42 18.32 -9.70
N LEU A 50 9.86 17.12 -9.31
CA LEU A 50 9.12 16.25 -8.41
C LEU A 50 9.36 16.66 -6.95
N THR A 51 8.28 16.76 -6.20
CA THR A 51 8.32 17.16 -4.78
C THR A 51 7.71 16.08 -3.89
N LEU A 52 8.26 15.94 -2.68
CA LEU A 52 7.78 15.00 -1.67
C LEU A 52 7.82 15.69 -0.31
N LEU A 53 6.74 15.62 0.48
CA LEU A 53 6.73 16.14 1.84
C LEU A 53 6.79 14.98 2.83
N LEU A 54 7.80 14.97 3.69
CA LEU A 54 7.88 14.08 4.85
C LEU A 54 7.35 14.82 6.07
N ALA A 55 6.48 14.20 6.84
CA ALA A 55 5.93 14.76 8.07
C ALA A 55 6.05 13.75 9.21
N ALA A 56 6.66 14.14 10.33
CA ALA A 56 6.80 13.34 11.54
C ALA A 56 6.19 14.08 12.72
N VAL A 57 5.39 13.38 13.53
CA VAL A 57 4.81 13.90 14.77
C VAL A 57 5.02 12.87 15.87
N LYS A 58 5.34 13.33 17.08
CA LYS A 58 5.53 12.53 18.29
C LYS A 58 4.46 12.89 19.34
N PRO A 59 3.76 11.90 19.92
CA PRO A 59 3.72 10.50 19.50
C PRO A 59 3.10 10.37 18.09
N ARG A 60 3.35 9.23 17.43
CA ARG A 60 2.86 8.98 16.07
C ARG A 60 1.34 9.09 16.03
N LEU A 61 0.82 9.93 15.13
CA LEU A 61 -0.62 10.12 14.96
C LEU A 61 -1.29 8.89 14.31
N VAL A 62 -0.59 8.25 13.37
CA VAL A 62 -1.11 7.08 12.65
C VAL A 62 0.05 6.12 12.34
N THR A 63 -0.18 4.83 12.53
CA THR A 63 0.64 3.76 11.93
C THR A 63 -0.24 3.08 10.89
N VAL A 64 -0.01 3.39 9.62
CA VAL A 64 -0.70 2.73 8.51
C VAL A 64 0.28 1.80 7.84
N GLU A 65 -0.04 0.51 7.81
CA GLU A 65 0.58 -0.42 6.87
C GLU A 65 -0.07 -0.19 5.52
N LEU A 66 0.62 0.51 4.63
CA LEU A 66 0.16 0.71 3.27
C LEU A 66 0.77 -0.37 2.37
N PRO A 67 -0.06 -1.17 1.68
CA PRO A 67 0.44 -2.17 0.72
C PRO A 67 1.25 -1.53 -0.41
N LEU A 68 1.03 -0.24 -0.68
CA LEU A 68 1.90 0.63 -1.48
C LEU A 68 1.79 2.06 -0.97
N LEU A 69 2.92 2.64 -0.60
CA LEU A 69 3.00 4.03 -0.18
C LEU A 69 3.14 4.97 -1.37
N ILE A 70 4.07 4.67 -2.27
CA ILE A 70 4.39 5.50 -3.42
C ILE A 70 5.02 4.68 -4.55
N TYR A 71 4.71 5.05 -5.79
CA TYR A 71 5.32 4.51 -7.00
C TYR A 71 6.21 5.58 -7.64
N LEU A 72 7.48 5.27 -7.88
CA LEU A 72 8.47 6.18 -8.45
C LEU A 72 8.93 5.71 -9.83
N TYR A 73 8.95 6.59 -10.81
CA TYR A 73 9.68 6.31 -12.05
C TYR A 73 11.12 6.75 -11.94
N VAL A 74 12.05 5.86 -12.27
CA VAL A 74 13.49 6.12 -12.30
C VAL A 74 14.03 6.03 -13.72
N ASP A 75 15.08 6.82 -13.99
CA ASP A 75 15.73 6.84 -15.31
C ASP A 75 16.54 5.56 -15.57
N ASP A 76 17.21 5.06 -14.52
CA ASP A 76 18.08 3.88 -14.54
C ASP A 76 17.78 3.01 -13.30
N ILE A 77 17.12 1.88 -13.54
CA ILE A 77 16.72 0.96 -12.48
C ILE A 77 17.92 0.25 -11.85
N GLU A 78 18.93 -0.13 -12.64
CA GLU A 78 20.11 -0.86 -12.15
C GLU A 78 20.97 0.04 -11.26
N ALA A 79 21.17 1.30 -11.66
CA ALA A 79 21.86 2.27 -10.83
C ALA A 79 21.10 2.54 -9.52
N THR A 80 19.77 2.50 -9.55
CA THR A 80 18.93 2.69 -8.36
C THR A 80 19.00 1.50 -7.42
N ILE A 81 18.92 0.27 -7.95
CA ILE A 81 19.11 -0.97 -7.20
C ILE A 81 20.48 -0.96 -6.51
N ALA A 82 21.55 -0.60 -7.23
CA ALA A 82 22.90 -0.53 -6.68
C ALA A 82 23.01 0.46 -5.50
N ARG A 83 22.39 1.64 -5.60
CA ARG A 83 22.38 2.62 -4.49
C ARG A 83 21.62 2.10 -3.27
N LEU A 84 20.45 1.50 -3.47
CA LEU A 84 19.62 0.96 -2.38
C LEU A 84 20.32 -0.20 -1.67
N THR A 85 20.83 -1.17 -2.42
CA THR A 85 21.54 -2.34 -1.89
C THR A 85 22.83 -1.97 -1.18
N ALA A 86 23.61 -1.02 -1.71
CA ALA A 86 24.81 -0.51 -1.04
C ALA A 86 24.50 0.19 0.29
N ALA A 87 23.30 0.78 0.42
CA ALA A 87 22.80 1.36 1.67
C ALA A 87 22.15 0.32 2.61
N GLY A 88 22.14 -0.97 2.24
CA GLY A 88 21.61 -2.06 3.06
C GLY A 88 20.10 -2.32 2.91
N HIS A 89 19.44 -1.70 1.92
CA HIS A 89 18.03 -1.96 1.65
C HIS A 89 17.87 -3.18 0.73
N ALA A 90 16.97 -4.09 1.12
CA ALA A 90 16.57 -5.21 0.28
C ALA A 90 15.75 -4.70 -0.90
N VAL A 91 16.03 -5.24 -2.09
CA VAL A 91 15.32 -4.91 -3.32
C VAL A 91 14.92 -6.19 -4.02
N GLU A 92 13.68 -6.26 -4.48
CA GLU A 92 13.18 -7.41 -5.22
C GLU A 92 12.67 -6.98 -6.59
N ARG A 93 13.00 -7.77 -7.62
CA ARG A 93 12.63 -7.48 -9.02
C ARG A 93 11.23 -7.96 -9.34
N ALA A 94 10.34 -7.03 -9.67
CA ALA A 94 8.92 -7.26 -9.98
C ALA A 94 8.63 -7.67 -11.43
N GLY A 95 9.63 -7.57 -12.33
CA GLY A 95 9.52 -7.92 -13.75
C GLY A 95 9.37 -6.71 -14.65
N TYR A 96 8.67 -6.87 -15.78
CA TYR A 96 8.58 -5.86 -16.87
C TYR A 96 7.12 -5.62 -17.28
N PRO A 97 6.30 -4.96 -16.45
CA PRO A 97 4.91 -4.66 -16.80
C PRO A 97 4.81 -3.59 -17.89
N GLU A 98 3.62 -3.44 -18.50
CA GLU A 98 3.39 -2.50 -19.61
C GLU A 98 3.71 -1.04 -19.24
N HIS A 99 3.43 -0.63 -18.00
CA HIS A 99 3.72 0.72 -17.51
C HIS A 99 5.19 0.95 -17.14
N ALA A 100 5.98 -0.12 -16.94
CA ALA A 100 7.41 -0.07 -16.63
C ALA A 100 8.20 -1.10 -17.45
N PRO A 101 8.25 -0.93 -18.79
CA PRO A 101 8.85 -1.91 -19.69
C PRO A 101 10.39 -1.98 -19.59
N GLY A 102 11.01 -1.06 -18.86
CA GLY A 102 12.43 -1.10 -18.49
C GLY A 102 12.73 -1.93 -17.24
N GLY A 103 11.69 -2.39 -16.54
CA GLY A 103 11.79 -3.13 -15.29
C GLY A 103 11.05 -2.42 -14.17
N GLU A 104 10.61 -3.20 -13.19
CA GLU A 104 10.00 -2.75 -11.94
C GLU A 104 10.65 -3.49 -10.76
N CYS A 105 10.77 -2.81 -9.64
CA CYS A 105 11.32 -3.35 -8.40
C CYS A 105 10.52 -2.83 -7.20
N ARG A 106 10.62 -3.56 -6.07
CA ARG A 106 10.11 -3.14 -4.76
C ARG A 106 11.23 -3.04 -3.75
N THR A 107 11.07 -2.14 -2.79
CA THR A 107 11.87 -2.02 -1.57
C THR A 107 10.96 -1.55 -0.44
N THR A 108 11.45 -1.64 0.79
CA THR A 108 10.74 -1.12 1.96
C THR A 108 11.44 0.14 2.48
N ASP A 109 10.68 1.16 2.86
CA ASP A 109 11.19 2.36 3.53
C ASP A 109 11.50 2.10 5.02
N PRO A 110 12.14 3.05 5.74
CA PRO A 110 12.50 2.86 7.15
C PRO A 110 11.33 2.56 8.10
N ASP A 111 10.11 2.88 7.67
CA ASP A 111 8.90 2.71 8.46
C ASP A 111 8.15 1.41 8.11
N GLY A 112 8.71 0.59 7.23
CA GLY A 112 8.11 -0.68 6.83
C GLY A 112 7.19 -0.59 5.62
N ASN A 113 7.07 0.59 4.97
CA ASN A 113 6.15 0.75 3.85
C ASN A 113 6.77 0.33 2.52
N VAL A 114 5.96 -0.29 1.65
CA VAL A 114 6.39 -0.68 0.31
C VAL A 114 6.51 0.55 -0.60
N VAL A 115 7.68 0.68 -1.22
CA VAL A 115 7.97 1.64 -2.29
C VAL A 115 8.25 0.87 -3.58
N LEU A 116 7.44 1.11 -4.60
CA LEU A 116 7.67 0.60 -5.94
C LEU A 116 8.46 1.60 -6.75
N PHE A 117 9.34 1.10 -7.59
CA PHE A 117 9.99 1.91 -8.59
C PHE A 117 10.19 1.18 -9.89
N GLY A 118 9.97 1.88 -11.00
CA GLY A 118 10.02 1.29 -12.33
C GLY A 118 10.68 2.22 -13.34
N GLN A 119 11.06 1.65 -14.48
CA GLN A 119 11.69 2.38 -15.57
C GLN A 119 10.77 2.38 -16.80
N ARG A 120 10.38 3.58 -17.26
CA ARG A 120 9.50 3.74 -18.44
C ARG A 120 10.19 3.40 -19.75
N ARG A 121 11.52 3.60 -19.81
CA ARG A 121 12.29 3.29 -21.01
C ARG A 121 12.49 1.78 -21.10
N ALA A 122 11.89 1.18 -22.12
CA ALA A 122 12.01 -0.24 -22.41
C ALA A 122 13.48 -0.66 -22.60
N VAL A 123 13.79 -1.87 -22.12
CA VAL A 123 15.05 -2.55 -22.38
C VAL A 123 14.84 -3.69 -23.39
N PRO A 124 15.87 -4.06 -24.17
CA PRO A 124 15.81 -5.24 -25.04
C PRO A 124 15.44 -6.48 -24.24
N GLU A 125 14.68 -7.39 -24.84
CA GLU A 125 14.23 -8.62 -24.18
C GLU A 125 15.40 -9.46 -23.64
N GLN A 126 16.53 -9.47 -24.35
CA GLN A 126 17.75 -10.19 -23.97
C GLN A 126 18.43 -9.60 -22.73
N ALA A 127 18.17 -8.33 -22.42
CA ALA A 127 18.70 -7.65 -21.25
C ALA A 127 17.76 -7.77 -20.03
N ARG A 128 16.61 -8.45 -20.19
CA ARG A 128 15.68 -8.65 -19.08
C ARG A 128 16.22 -9.66 -18.08
N VAL A 129 16.16 -9.30 -16.81
CA VAL A 129 16.52 -10.17 -15.69
C VAL A 129 15.26 -10.85 -15.18
N ALA A 130 15.33 -12.14 -14.86
CA ALA A 130 14.18 -12.85 -14.29
C ALA A 130 13.71 -12.15 -13.00
N PRO A 131 12.39 -12.00 -12.78
CA PRO A 131 11.87 -11.50 -11.51
C PRO A 131 12.19 -12.47 -10.38
N ASP A 132 12.24 -11.93 -9.16
CA ASP A 132 12.47 -12.73 -7.96
C ASP A 132 11.17 -13.45 -7.58
N GLY A 133 11.02 -14.71 -8.00
CA GLY A 133 9.88 -15.57 -7.67
C GLY A 133 8.51 -15.15 -8.25
N ALA A 134 7.46 -15.93 -7.98
CA ALA A 134 6.08 -15.62 -8.38
C ALA A 134 5.46 -14.45 -7.56
N GLU A 135 6.09 -14.09 -6.45
CA GLU A 135 5.69 -13.04 -5.49
C GLU A 135 6.04 -11.62 -5.93
N ALA A 136 6.84 -11.48 -6.98
CA ALA A 136 7.38 -10.20 -7.44
C ALA A 136 6.33 -9.28 -8.10
N ARG A 137 5.21 -9.83 -8.61
CA ARG A 137 4.15 -9.01 -9.22
C ARG A 137 3.37 -8.29 -8.14
N PHE A 138 3.44 -6.96 -8.14
CA PHE A 138 2.64 -6.13 -7.27
C PHE A 138 1.13 -6.30 -7.57
N SER A 139 0.43 -6.99 -6.68
CA SER A 139 -1.04 -7.06 -6.67
C SER A 139 -1.53 -6.34 -5.43
N LEU A 140 -2.17 -5.18 -5.63
CA LEU A 140 -2.85 -4.44 -4.56
C LEU A 140 -3.79 -5.34 -3.76
N ILE A 141 -4.45 -6.27 -4.44
CA ILE A 141 -5.41 -7.22 -3.85
C ILE A 141 -4.68 -8.23 -2.95
N ARG A 142 -3.57 -8.81 -3.41
CA ARG A 142 -2.80 -9.78 -2.61
C ARG A 142 -2.19 -9.13 -1.36
N GLN A 143 -1.62 -7.93 -1.50
CA GLN A 143 -1.03 -7.21 -0.38
C GLN A 143 -2.10 -6.77 0.64
N ALA A 144 -3.30 -6.37 0.17
CA ALA A 144 -4.43 -6.14 1.04
C ALA A 144 -4.85 -7.43 1.78
N ALA A 145 -4.90 -8.57 1.09
CA ALA A 145 -5.23 -9.86 1.68
C ALA A 145 -4.17 -10.32 2.72
N GLU A 146 -2.87 -10.12 2.46
CA GLU A 146 -1.79 -10.39 3.41
C GLU A 146 -1.87 -9.48 4.65
N ALA A 147 -2.07 -8.18 4.47
CA ALA A 147 -2.24 -7.24 5.58
C ALA A 147 -3.48 -7.55 6.43
N VAL A 148 -4.57 -7.99 5.80
CA VAL A 148 -5.77 -8.49 6.51
C VAL A 148 -5.45 -9.80 7.24
N SER A 149 -4.73 -10.73 6.61
CA SER A 149 -4.34 -12.01 7.21
C SER A 149 -3.44 -11.84 8.44
N GLN A 150 -2.52 -10.86 8.40
CA GLN A 150 -1.62 -10.55 9.51
C GLN A 150 -2.33 -9.94 10.73
N ARG A 151 -3.51 -9.33 10.55
CA ARG A 151 -4.31 -8.76 11.65
C ARG A 151 -5.12 -9.82 12.42
N GLY A 152 -5.07 -11.08 11.97
CA GLY A 152 -5.54 -12.26 12.68
C GLY A 152 -7.03 -12.54 12.48
N GLY A 153 -7.36 -13.75 12.01
CA GLY A 153 -8.75 -14.26 11.98
C GLY A 153 -9.05 -15.28 10.89
N ALA A 154 -8.26 -15.33 9.81
CA ALA A 154 -8.50 -16.24 8.71
C ALA A 154 -8.17 -17.70 9.11
N PRO A 155 -9.08 -18.66 8.89
CA PRO A 155 -8.76 -20.08 8.98
C PRO A 155 -7.72 -20.44 7.91
N ALA A 156 -6.96 -21.50 8.14
CA ALA A 156 -5.88 -21.87 7.23
C ALA A 156 -6.38 -22.17 5.80
N HIS A 157 -7.62 -22.63 5.64
CA HIS A 157 -8.17 -23.12 4.37
C HIS A 157 -9.57 -22.55 4.13
N CYS A 158 -9.94 -22.45 2.86
CA CYS A 158 -11.24 -22.01 2.39
C CYS A 158 -12.39 -22.83 3.00
N GLN A 159 -13.39 -22.13 3.52
CA GLN A 159 -14.56 -22.70 4.18
C GLN A 159 -15.77 -22.87 3.24
N ILE A 160 -15.73 -22.28 2.04
CA ILE A 160 -16.85 -22.34 1.08
C ILE A 160 -16.95 -23.74 0.45
N GLY A 161 -15.82 -24.28 -0.01
CA GLY A 161 -15.78 -25.62 -0.60
C GLY A 161 -16.51 -25.72 -1.94
N SER A 162 -16.58 -26.94 -2.49
CA SER A 162 -17.27 -27.18 -3.76
C SER A 162 -18.80 -27.18 -3.58
N PRO A 163 -19.60 -26.99 -4.66
CA PRO A 163 -21.06 -27.08 -4.59
C PRO A 163 -21.60 -28.43 -4.10
N ARG A 164 -20.76 -29.47 -4.04
CA ARG A 164 -21.09 -30.80 -3.52
C ARG A 164 -20.70 -30.99 -2.04
N GLY A 165 -20.17 -29.95 -1.40
CA GLY A 165 -19.75 -29.95 0.01
C GLY A 165 -18.35 -30.49 0.25
N GLU A 166 -17.51 -30.58 -0.78
CA GLU A 166 -16.11 -31.01 -0.62
C GLU A 166 -15.27 -29.85 -0.06
N THR A 167 -14.37 -30.15 0.87
CA THR A 167 -13.47 -29.15 1.46
C THR A 167 -12.47 -28.65 0.42
N CYS A 168 -12.16 -27.35 0.49
CA CYS A 168 -11.20 -26.72 -0.40
C CYS A 168 -9.85 -26.55 0.34
N PRO A 169 -8.74 -27.09 -0.17
CA PRO A 169 -7.43 -26.96 0.48
C PRO A 169 -6.76 -25.60 0.25
N GLU A 170 -7.31 -24.77 -0.64
CA GLU A 170 -6.76 -23.45 -0.95
C GLU A 170 -6.82 -22.52 0.27
N PRO A 171 -5.85 -21.60 0.41
CA PRO A 171 -5.82 -20.68 1.54
C PRO A 171 -7.07 -19.81 1.60
N ALA A 172 -7.51 -19.50 2.82
CA ALA A 172 -8.61 -18.55 3.02
C ALA A 172 -8.04 -17.13 2.99
N GLU A 173 -8.44 -16.34 2.00
CA GLU A 173 -7.84 -15.04 1.69
C GLU A 173 -8.81 -13.88 1.89
N VAL A 174 -10.12 -14.12 1.75
CA VAL A 174 -11.17 -13.10 1.84
C VAL A 174 -12.31 -13.56 2.72
N LYS A 175 -12.77 -12.66 3.59
CA LYS A 175 -13.99 -12.83 4.37
C LYS A 175 -15.18 -12.26 3.62
N LEU A 176 -16.20 -13.08 3.42
CA LEU A 176 -17.49 -12.68 2.91
C LEU A 176 -18.49 -12.58 4.07
N ALA A 177 -19.46 -11.69 3.92
CA ALA A 177 -20.63 -11.62 4.77
C ALA A 177 -21.89 -11.43 3.92
N ASP A 178 -23.05 -11.79 4.46
CA ASP A 178 -24.34 -11.46 3.88
C ASP A 178 -25.11 -10.43 4.71
N SER A 179 -26.25 -9.98 4.19
CA SER A 179 -27.11 -9.00 4.88
C SER A 179 -27.76 -9.53 6.16
N TRP A 180 -27.72 -10.84 6.40
CA TRP A 180 -28.25 -11.49 7.60
C TRP A 180 -27.18 -11.71 8.68
N GLY A 181 -25.92 -11.42 8.37
CA GLY A 181 -24.81 -11.48 9.31
C GLY A 181 -24.08 -12.82 9.31
N ASP A 182 -24.39 -13.72 8.38
CA ASP A 182 -23.58 -14.92 8.16
C ASP A 182 -22.24 -14.51 7.54
N THR A 183 -21.16 -15.17 7.96
CA THR A 183 -19.81 -14.89 7.45
C THR A 183 -19.05 -16.15 7.13
N VAL A 184 -18.21 -16.09 6.10
CA VAL A 184 -17.39 -17.23 5.65
C VAL A 184 -16.06 -16.74 5.09
N TRP A 185 -15.00 -17.50 5.29
CA TRP A 185 -13.72 -17.26 4.64
C TRP A 185 -13.56 -18.11 3.38
N GLY A 186 -13.24 -17.47 2.26
CA GLY A 186 -13.04 -18.10 0.96
C GLY A 186 -11.64 -17.88 0.38
N CYS A 187 -11.18 -18.82 -0.44
CA CYS A 187 -10.12 -18.55 -1.41
C CYS A 187 -10.65 -17.66 -2.55
N MET A 188 -9.77 -17.07 -3.36
CA MET A 188 -10.19 -16.17 -4.44
C MET A 188 -11.25 -16.78 -5.36
N ALA A 189 -11.05 -18.03 -5.80
CA ALA A 189 -11.95 -18.68 -6.76
C ALA A 189 -13.37 -18.86 -6.21
N HIS A 190 -13.52 -19.36 -4.99
CA HIS A 190 -14.83 -19.55 -4.38
C HIS A 190 -15.45 -18.24 -3.88
N ALA A 191 -14.63 -17.25 -3.52
CA ALA A 191 -15.14 -15.92 -3.16
C ALA A 191 -15.76 -15.21 -4.37
N ASP A 192 -15.10 -15.27 -5.54
CA ASP A 192 -15.64 -14.74 -6.80
C ASP A 192 -16.93 -15.43 -7.21
N GLU A 193 -16.97 -16.76 -7.13
CA GLU A 193 -18.19 -17.53 -7.40
C GLU A 193 -19.33 -17.12 -6.45
N ALA A 194 -19.05 -17.01 -5.16
CA ALA A 194 -20.04 -16.63 -4.16
C ALA A 194 -20.56 -15.20 -4.39
N LEU A 195 -19.70 -14.23 -4.70
CA LEU A 195 -20.12 -12.85 -4.97
C LEU A 195 -20.99 -12.72 -6.22
N LEU A 196 -20.76 -13.57 -7.24
CA LEU A 196 -21.55 -13.57 -8.47
C LEU A 196 -22.91 -14.26 -8.31
N ASN A 197 -22.97 -15.31 -7.49
CA ASN A 197 -24.14 -16.20 -7.44
C ASN A 197 -24.99 -16.02 -6.18
N ALA A 198 -24.39 -15.64 -5.04
CA ALA A 198 -25.10 -15.41 -3.79
C ALA A 198 -25.55 -13.95 -3.71
N ARG A 199 -26.86 -13.72 -3.87
CA ARG A 199 -27.45 -12.39 -3.77
C ARG A 199 -27.28 -11.83 -2.35
N GLY A 200 -26.69 -10.64 -2.25
CA GLY A 200 -26.50 -9.97 -0.96
C GLY A 200 -25.21 -10.33 -0.24
N ALA A 201 -24.32 -11.12 -0.85
CA ALA A 201 -22.96 -11.31 -0.37
C ALA A 201 -22.11 -10.06 -0.65
N PHE A 202 -21.25 -9.70 0.30
CA PHE A 202 -20.30 -8.60 0.19
C PHE A 202 -18.99 -8.92 0.92
N LEU A 203 -17.95 -8.17 0.58
CA LEU A 203 -16.65 -8.25 1.25
C LEU A 203 -16.75 -7.68 2.66
N ALA A 204 -16.37 -8.46 3.67
CA ALA A 204 -16.34 -8.02 5.05
C ALA A 204 -14.92 -7.56 5.44
N ALA A 205 -14.83 -6.41 6.11
CA ALA A 205 -13.61 -5.93 6.75
C ALA A 205 -13.68 -6.20 8.26
N GLU A 206 -12.57 -6.67 8.85
CA GLU A 206 -12.46 -6.89 10.30
C GLU A 206 -11.83 -5.70 11.05
N ASP A 207 -11.68 -4.54 10.40
CA ASP A 207 -10.99 -3.36 10.96
C ASP A 207 -11.71 -2.66 12.12
N GLY A 208 -12.79 -3.25 12.64
CA GLY A 208 -13.56 -2.73 13.76
C GLY A 208 -14.34 -1.45 13.45
N GLN A 209 -14.26 -0.91 12.22
CA GLN A 209 -15.05 0.25 11.77
C GLN A 209 -16.42 -0.20 11.24
N GLY A 210 -17.09 -1.05 12.02
CA GLY A 210 -18.36 -1.65 11.63
C GLY A 210 -19.49 -0.64 11.44
N LEU A 211 -20.67 -1.16 11.08
CA LEU A 211 -21.90 -0.40 10.84
C LEU A 211 -22.20 0.64 11.94
N ALA A 212 -21.88 0.34 13.20
CA ALA A 212 -22.07 1.25 14.32
C ALA A 212 -21.34 2.60 14.15
N GLN A 213 -20.09 2.60 13.67
CA GLN A 213 -19.33 3.82 13.44
C GLN A 213 -19.84 4.59 12.22
N PHE A 214 -20.19 3.88 11.15
CA PHE A 214 -20.83 4.47 9.97
C PHE A 214 -22.17 5.15 10.30
N LEU A 215 -22.98 4.54 11.18
CA LEU A 215 -24.23 5.13 11.65
C LEU A 215 -23.99 6.32 12.59
N ALA A 216 -23.00 6.23 13.48
CA ALA A 216 -22.61 7.35 14.36
C ALA A 216 -22.20 8.60 13.57
N ALA A 217 -21.52 8.43 12.43
CA ALA A 217 -21.14 9.53 11.54
C ALA A 217 -22.32 10.20 10.82
N ARG A 218 -23.51 9.59 10.82
CA ARG A 218 -24.73 10.13 10.18
C ARG A 218 -25.67 10.86 11.13
N HIS A 219 -25.43 10.81 12.44
CA HIS A 219 -26.20 11.59 13.40
C HIS A 219 -25.70 13.04 13.43
N PRO A 220 -26.56 14.05 13.21
CA PRO A 220 -26.16 15.44 13.38
C PRO A 220 -25.78 15.67 14.84
N ARG A 221 -24.60 16.28 15.05
CA ARG A 221 -24.15 16.70 16.38
C ARG A 221 -25.17 17.70 16.92
N PRO A 222 -25.76 17.52 18.13
CA PRO A 222 -26.64 18.53 18.69
C PRO A 222 -25.86 19.85 18.78
N GLU A 223 -26.48 20.93 18.31
CA GLU A 223 -25.93 22.27 18.42
C GLU A 223 -25.61 22.56 19.90
N PRO A 224 -24.45 23.18 20.20
CA PRO A 224 -24.16 23.59 21.56
C PRO A 224 -25.23 24.61 21.98
N THR A 225 -26.07 24.23 22.94
CA THR A 225 -26.96 25.15 23.63
C THR A 225 -26.10 26.20 24.32
N LEU A 226 -26.11 27.42 23.76
CA LEU A 226 -25.68 28.61 24.47
C LEU A 226 -26.73 28.91 25.56
N SER A 227 -26.39 28.63 26.81
CA SER A 227 -26.95 29.23 28.02
C SER A 227 -25.90 29.22 29.12
#